data_AF-A0A4U5MDL3-F1
#
_entry.id   AF-A0A4U5MDL3-F1
#
_cell.length_a   1.000
_cell.length_b   1.000
_cell.length_c   1.000
_cell.angle_alpha   90.00
_cell.angle_beta   90.00
_cell.angle_gamma   90.00
#
_symmetry.space_group_name_H-M   'P 1'
#
loop_
_entity.id
_entity.type
_entity.pdbx_description
1 polymer ?
#
loop_
_entity_poly.entity_id
_entity_poly.type
_entity_poly.pdbx_seq_one_letter_code
_entity_poly.pdbx_strand_id
1 'polypeptide(L)'
;MASLRVCLILSLLVACTALALNIRQEDIEYLERFGYIDNSGPPAQRTEEFLTEKIKEFQEMAALPQTGEMDGETRRMMGAPRCGRRDLSGSKERFRRHHRSRRRVRYTSKWPKNDLTFWQK
;
A
#
# COMPACT_ATOMS: atom_id res chain seq x y z
N MET A 1 -15.11 -40.81 -20.66
CA MET A 1 -14.58 -40.47 -19.33
C MET A 1 -13.40 -39.49 -19.35
N ALA A 2 -12.60 -39.40 -20.42
CA ALA A 2 -11.47 -38.44 -20.50
C ALA A 2 -11.91 -36.96 -20.55
N SER A 3 -13.00 -36.64 -21.25
CA SER A 3 -13.50 -35.27 -21.43
C SER A 3 -13.93 -34.59 -20.11
N LEU A 4 -14.58 -35.33 -19.20
CA LEU A 4 -14.97 -34.82 -17.87
C LEU A 4 -13.76 -34.51 -16.98
N ARG A 5 -12.70 -35.34 -17.04
CA ARG A 5 -11.47 -35.12 -16.27
C ARG A 5 -10.67 -33.92 -16.78
N VAL A 6 -10.64 -33.73 -18.11
CA VAL A 6 -10.01 -32.56 -18.72
C VAL A 6 -10.74 -31.28 -18.34
N CYS A 7 -12.08 -31.26 -18.37
CA CYS A 7 -12.86 -30.10 -17.92
C CYS A 7 -12.68 -29.79 -16.43
N LEU A 8 -12.62 -30.81 -15.57
CA LEU A 8 -12.37 -30.61 -14.14
C LEU A 8 -10.99 -30.00 -13.89
N ILE A 9 -9.95 -30.52 -14.55
CA ILE A 9 -8.57 -29.97 -14.45
C ILE A 9 -8.51 -28.54 -14.98
N LEU A 10 -9.17 -28.25 -16.10
CA LEU A 10 -9.23 -26.89 -16.67
C LEU A 10 -9.94 -25.92 -15.72
N SER A 11 -11.06 -26.34 -15.13
CA SER A 11 -11.81 -25.51 -14.17
C SER A 11 -11.03 -25.27 -12.87
N LEU A 12 -10.28 -26.27 -12.41
CA LEU A 12 -9.45 -26.17 -11.21
C LEU A 12 -8.24 -25.24 -11.44
N LEU A 13 -7.62 -25.32 -12.63
CA LEU A 13 -6.54 -24.40 -13.04
C LEU A 13 -7.04 -22.96 -13.16
N VAL A 14 -8.20 -22.74 -13.79
CA VAL A 14 -8.81 -21.40 -13.92
C VAL A 14 -9.20 -20.82 -12.56
N ALA A 15 -9.75 -21.63 -11.65
CA ALA A 15 -10.02 -21.21 -10.28
C ALA A 15 -8.74 -20.91 -9.49
N CYS A 16 -7.68 -21.70 -9.69
CA CYS A 16 -6.38 -21.49 -9.06
C CYS A 16 -5.72 -20.19 -9.53
N THR A 17 -5.85 -19.83 -10.81
CA THR A 17 -5.35 -18.55 -11.33
C THR A 17 -6.19 -17.36 -10.85
N ALA A 18 -7.50 -17.53 -10.66
CA ALA A 18 -8.37 -16.48 -10.14
C ALA A 18 -8.10 -16.15 -8.66
N LEU A 19 -7.58 -17.10 -7.89
CA LEU A 19 -7.12 -16.88 -6.51
C LEU A 19 -5.82 -16.10 -6.43
N ALA A 20 -4.99 -16.09 -7.48
CA ALA A 20 -3.63 -15.56 -7.44
C ALA A 20 -3.53 -14.03 -7.57
N LEU A 21 -4.54 -13.33 -8.09
CA LEU A 21 -4.51 -11.86 -8.24
C LEU A 21 -5.86 -11.23 -7.88
N ASN A 22 -6.10 -11.04 -6.58
CA ASN A 22 -7.30 -10.38 -6.06
C ASN A 22 -7.01 -8.95 -5.59
N ILE A 23 -6.34 -8.15 -6.44
CA ILE A 23 -6.12 -6.72 -6.21
C ILE A 23 -7.17 -5.96 -7.00
N ARG A 24 -8.02 -5.19 -6.31
CA ARG A 24 -9.11 -4.42 -6.91
C ARG A 24 -8.68 -2.97 -7.12
N GLN A 25 -9.41 -2.24 -7.96
CA GLN A 25 -9.11 -0.84 -8.27
C GLN A 25 -9.14 0.05 -7.01
N GLU A 26 -10.09 -0.19 -6.10
CA GLU A 26 -10.19 0.52 -4.81
C GLU A 26 -8.98 0.29 -3.89
N ASP A 27 -8.34 -0.88 -3.98
CA ASP A 27 -7.17 -1.21 -3.19
C ASP A 27 -5.95 -0.40 -3.69
N ILE A 28 -5.86 -0.20 -5.01
CA ILE A 28 -4.84 0.64 -5.65
C ILE A 28 -5.06 2.11 -5.28
N GLU A 29 -6.30 2.60 -5.40
CA GLU A 29 -6.67 3.98 -5.03
C GLU A 29 -6.34 4.29 -3.57
N TYR A 30 -6.55 3.32 -2.67
CA TYR A 30 -6.14 3.45 -1.28
C TYR A 30 -4.61 3.64 -1.14
N LEU A 31 -3.84 2.76 -1.78
CA LEU A 31 -2.37 2.81 -1.74
C LEU A 31 -1.83 4.13 -2.33
N GLU A 32 -2.45 4.66 -3.38
CA GLU A 32 -2.14 5.99 -3.93
C GLU A 32 -2.48 7.12 -2.95
N ARG A 33 -3.70 7.09 -2.39
CA ARG A 33 -4.20 8.13 -1.46
C ARG A 33 -3.28 8.29 -0.26
N PHE A 34 -2.79 7.18 0.30
CA PHE A 34 -1.93 7.17 1.48
C PHE A 34 -0.43 7.22 1.16
N GLY A 35 -0.06 7.31 -0.12
CA GLY A 35 1.31 7.60 -0.56
C GLY A 35 2.24 6.39 -0.72
N TYR A 36 1.69 5.18 -0.78
CA TYR A 36 2.43 3.95 -1.10
C TYR A 36 2.76 3.86 -2.59
N ILE A 37 1.83 4.31 -3.44
CA ILE A 37 2.01 4.42 -4.90
C ILE A 37 2.20 5.89 -5.27
N ASP A 38 3.15 6.16 -6.17
CA ASP A 38 3.35 7.49 -6.75
C ASP A 38 2.44 7.68 -7.98
N ASN A 39 1.62 8.73 -7.96
CA ASN A 39 0.68 9.04 -9.04
C ASN A 39 1.34 9.70 -10.26
N SER A 40 2.64 10.01 -10.19
CA SER A 40 3.38 10.66 -11.27
C SER A 40 3.94 9.70 -12.34
N GLY A 41 3.97 8.39 -12.06
CA GLY A 41 4.48 7.38 -12.99
C GLY A 41 3.41 6.83 -13.95
N PRO A 42 3.80 6.32 -15.13
CA PRO A 42 2.85 5.71 -16.06
C PRO A 42 2.24 4.43 -15.46
N PRO A 43 0.93 4.17 -15.65
CA PRO A 43 0.25 2.98 -15.10
C PRO A 43 0.90 1.66 -15.50
N ALA A 44 1.54 1.61 -16.66
CA ALA A 44 2.27 0.44 -17.18
C ALA A 44 3.44 -0.02 -16.29
N GLN A 45 3.89 0.80 -15.33
CA GLN A 45 4.93 0.42 -14.36
C GLN A 45 4.38 -0.29 -13.12
N ARG A 46 3.05 -0.47 -13.01
CA ARG A 46 2.40 -1.19 -11.90
C ARG A 46 2.40 -2.68 -12.15
N THR A 47 3.59 -3.28 -12.16
CA THR A 47 3.71 -4.74 -12.24
C THR A 47 3.19 -5.40 -10.96
N GLU A 48 2.97 -6.71 -11.03
CA GLU A 48 2.55 -7.50 -9.86
C GLU A 48 3.56 -7.39 -8.71
N GLU A 49 4.86 -7.42 -9.02
CA GLU A 49 5.93 -7.30 -8.03
C GLU A 49 5.93 -5.91 -7.39
N PHE A 50 5.67 -4.87 -8.18
CA PHE A 50 5.55 -3.51 -7.66
C PHE A 50 4.39 -3.40 -6.67
N LEU A 51 3.20 -3.90 -7.03
CA LEU A 51 2.03 -3.88 -6.15
C LEU A 51 2.28 -4.71 -4.89
N THR A 52 2.89 -5.89 -5.02
CA THR A 52 3.28 -6.75 -3.90
C THR A 52 4.20 -6.01 -2.93
N GLU A 53 5.19 -5.25 -3.42
CA GLU A 53 6.06 -4.43 -2.56
C GLU A 53 5.25 -3.35 -1.83
N LYS A 54 4.30 -2.70 -2.51
CA LYS A 54 3.47 -1.65 -1.90
C LYS A 54 2.52 -2.18 -0.85
N ILE A 55 1.98 -3.38 -1.04
CA ILE A 55 1.17 -4.06 -0.05
C ILE A 55 2.00 -4.39 1.18
N LYS A 56 3.24 -4.88 1.01
CA LYS A 56 4.15 -5.14 2.14
C LYS A 56 4.47 -3.88 2.93
N GLU A 57 4.66 -2.74 2.27
CA GLU A 57 4.87 -1.45 2.95
C GLU A 57 3.65 -1.05 3.80
N PHE A 58 2.44 -1.27 3.30
CA PHE A 58 1.23 -1.02 4.08
C PHE A 58 1.09 -1.99 5.25
N GLN A 59 1.33 -3.29 5.01
CA GLN A 59 1.28 -4.31 6.05
C GLN A 59 2.28 -4.03 7.17
N GLU A 60 3.50 -3.61 6.84
CA GLU A 60 4.49 -3.17 7.82
C GLU A 60 3.96 -2.00 8.67
N MET A 61 3.38 -0.98 8.04
CA MET A 61 2.79 0.17 8.75
C MET A 61 1.63 -0.24 9.65
N ALA A 62 0.77 -1.13 9.17
CA ALA A 62 -0.39 -1.66 9.89
C ALA A 62 -0.02 -2.73 10.93
N ALA A 63 1.27 -3.04 11.11
CA ALA A 63 1.77 -4.11 11.98
C ALA A 63 1.18 -5.50 11.65
N LEU A 64 0.91 -5.74 10.36
CA LEU A 64 0.51 -7.03 9.81
C LEU A 64 1.74 -7.80 9.28
N PRO A 65 1.65 -9.14 9.15
CA PRO A 65 2.66 -9.92 8.43
C PRO A 65 2.83 -9.41 6.99
N GLN A 66 4.08 -9.23 6.55
CA GLN A 66 4.41 -8.71 5.20
C GLN A 66 4.29 -9.79 4.11
N THR A 67 3.10 -10.33 3.93
CA THR A 67 2.81 -11.34 2.89
C THR A 67 2.93 -10.75 1.48
N GLY A 68 2.54 -9.49 1.32
CA GLY A 68 2.37 -8.82 0.03
C GLY A 68 1.09 -9.20 -0.70
N GLU A 69 0.25 -10.02 -0.07
CA GLU A 69 -1.04 -10.42 -0.60
C GLU A 69 -2.13 -9.46 -0.12
N MET A 70 -3.09 -9.13 -0.99
CA MET A 70 -4.27 -8.37 -0.63
C MET A 70 -5.30 -9.28 0.06
N ASP A 71 -4.99 -9.69 1.29
CA ASP A 71 -5.84 -10.57 2.09
C ASP A 71 -6.99 -9.84 2.79
N GLY A 72 -7.91 -10.60 3.40
CA GLY A 72 -9.07 -10.05 4.08
C GLY A 72 -8.72 -9.17 5.28
N GLU A 73 -7.63 -9.49 5.99
CA GLU A 73 -7.17 -8.70 7.13
C GLU A 73 -6.57 -7.35 6.68
N THR A 74 -5.80 -7.37 5.60
CA THR A 74 -5.24 -6.18 4.95
C THR A 74 -6.37 -5.23 4.56
N ARG A 75 -7.42 -5.71 3.89
CA ARG A 75 -8.59 -4.87 3.54
C ARG A 75 -9.37 -4.39 4.74
N ARG A 76 -9.52 -5.23 5.77
CA ARG A 76 -10.15 -4.83 7.03
C ARG A 76 -9.41 -3.64 7.66
N MET A 77 -8.07 -3.67 7.64
CA MET A 77 -7.25 -2.56 8.14
C MET A 77 -7.33 -1.31 7.25
N MET A 78 -7.39 -1.47 5.92
CA MET A 78 -7.61 -0.35 5.00
C MET A 78 -8.98 0.33 5.20
N GLY A 79 -10.01 -0.44 5.58
CA GLY A 79 -11.36 0.07 5.84
C GLY A 79 -11.56 0.70 7.22
N ALA A 80 -10.59 0.61 8.13
CA ALA A 80 -10.70 1.17 9.46
C ALA A 80 -10.68 2.72 9.45
N PRO A 81 -11.48 3.40 10.31
CA PRO A 81 -11.47 4.86 10.39
C PRO A 81 -10.08 5.34 10.81
N ARG A 82 -9.53 6.32 10.07
CA ARG A 82 -8.17 6.83 10.27
C ARG A 82 -8.04 8.30 9.87
N CYS A 83 -6.88 8.90 10.18
CA CYS A 83 -6.58 10.24 9.71
C CYS A 83 -6.38 10.26 8.19
N GLY A 84 -6.77 11.36 7.52
CA GLY A 84 -6.60 11.51 6.07
C GLY A 84 -5.19 11.89 5.62
N ARG A 85 -4.19 11.85 6.51
CA ARG A 85 -2.80 12.21 6.20
C ARG A 85 -2.11 11.01 5.54
N ARG A 86 -1.25 11.28 4.55
CA ARG A 86 -0.43 10.23 3.92
C ARG A 86 0.55 9.62 4.92
N ASP A 87 0.76 8.32 4.79
CA ASP A 87 1.69 7.56 5.64
C ASP A 87 3.13 7.80 5.22
N LEU A 88 3.36 7.93 3.91
CA LEU A 88 4.67 8.20 3.32
C LEU A 88 4.67 9.58 2.65
N SER A 89 5.58 10.46 3.10
CA SER A 89 5.79 11.79 2.52
C SER A 89 6.95 11.79 1.51
N GLY A 90 6.73 11.19 0.34
CA GLY A 90 7.67 11.21 -0.80
C GLY A 90 8.31 9.87 -1.15
N SER A 91 9.06 9.81 -2.26
CA SER A 91 9.64 8.56 -2.76
C SER A 91 10.56 7.88 -1.73
N LYS A 92 10.44 6.56 -1.59
CA LYS A 92 11.29 5.70 -0.72
C LYS A 92 12.78 5.96 -0.89
N GLU A 93 13.23 6.38 -2.08
CA GLU A 93 14.62 6.74 -2.35
C GLU A 93 15.07 7.98 -1.57
N ARG A 94 14.18 8.96 -1.42
CA ARG A 94 14.39 10.14 -0.58
C ARG A 94 14.50 9.76 0.90
N PHE A 95 13.70 8.77 1.33
CA PHE A 95 13.76 8.20 2.68
C PHE A 95 15.00 7.35 2.93
N ARG A 96 15.41 6.46 2.02
CA ARG A 96 16.66 5.67 2.13
C ARG A 96 17.90 6.56 2.17
N ARG A 97 17.94 7.64 1.36
CA ARG A 97 18.98 8.68 1.47
C ARG A 97 18.93 9.39 2.84
N HIS A 98 17.75 9.74 3.34
CA HIS A 98 17.58 10.32 4.68
C HIS A 98 17.99 9.39 5.83
N HIS A 99 17.75 8.08 5.68
CA HIS A 99 18.07 7.08 6.69
C HIS A 99 19.58 6.85 6.81
N ARG A 100 20.33 6.97 5.70
CA ARG A 100 21.81 7.03 5.72
C ARG A 100 22.34 8.38 6.22
N SER A 101 21.57 9.46 6.10
CA SER A 101 21.93 10.79 6.63
C SER A 101 21.36 11.07 8.03
N ARG A 102 21.24 10.03 8.88
CA ARG A 102 20.59 9.96 10.21
C ARG A 102 21.04 10.98 11.28
N ARG A 103 21.66 12.10 10.90
CA ARG A 103 21.94 13.23 11.79
C ARG A 103 21.04 14.45 11.60
N ARG A 104 20.12 14.49 10.62
CA ARG A 104 19.13 15.58 10.53
C ARG A 104 17.81 15.11 9.94
N VAL A 105 16.91 14.60 10.81
CA VAL A 105 15.49 14.82 10.55
C VAL A 105 15.30 16.32 10.71
N ARG A 106 15.14 17.04 9.61
CA ARG A 106 14.76 18.46 9.64
C ARG A 106 13.29 18.52 10.05
N TYR A 107 12.99 18.30 11.33
CA TYR A 107 11.73 18.72 11.92
C TYR A 107 11.72 20.26 11.88
N THR A 108 11.40 20.85 10.72
CA THR A 108 11.21 22.31 10.60
C THR A 108 9.79 22.72 10.95
N SER A 109 8.91 21.77 11.22
CA SER A 109 7.54 22.01 11.68
C SER A 109 7.47 22.21 13.19
N LYS A 110 8.47 22.88 13.77
CA LYS A 110 8.39 23.36 15.15
C LYS A 110 7.77 24.74 15.12
N TRP A 111 6.71 24.95 15.86
CA TRP A 111 6.18 26.30 16.05
C TRP A 111 7.25 27.18 16.70
N PRO A 112 7.52 28.39 16.18
CA PRO A 112 8.55 29.27 16.71
C PRO A 112 8.19 29.85 18.10
N LYS A 113 6.91 29.77 18.47
CA LYS A 113 6.36 30.21 19.76
C LYS A 113 5.54 29.09 20.39
N ASN A 114 5.42 29.12 21.71
CA ASN A 114 4.65 28.13 22.47
C ASN A 114 3.17 28.53 22.63
N ASP A 115 2.85 29.82 22.52
CA ASP A 115 1.49 30.33 22.64
C ASP A 115 0.77 30.23 21.28
N LEU A 116 0.12 29.09 21.07
CA LEU A 116 -0.66 28.80 19.88
C LEU A 116 -2.09 29.31 20.05
N THR A 117 -2.58 30.08 19.10
CA THR A 117 -3.97 30.51 19.01
C THR A 117 -4.66 29.77 17.86
N PHE A 118 -5.93 29.41 18.04
CA PHE A 118 -6.74 28.76 17.02
C PHE A 118 -8.08 29.47 16.86
N TRP A 119 -8.69 29.33 15.68
CA TRP A 119 -10.00 29.90 15.40
C TRP A 119 -11.07 28.89 15.79
N GLN A 120 -12.06 29.34 16.55
CA GLN A 120 -13.27 28.58 16.87
C GLN A 120 -14.43 29.23 16.12
N LYS A 121 -15.08 28.46 15.25
CA LYS A 121 -16.29 28.88 14.53
C LYS A 121 -17.51 28.66 15.41
#